data_AF-A0A3B9V2A8-F1
#
_entry.id   AF-A0A3B9V2A8-F1
#
_cell.length_a   1.000
_cell.length_b   1.000
_cell.length_c   1.000
_cell.angle_alpha   90.00
_cell.angle_beta   90.00
_cell.angle_gamma   90.00
#
_symmetry.space_group_name_H-M   'P 1'
#
loop_
_entity.id
_entity.type
_entity.pdbx_description
1 polymer ?
#
loop_
_entity_poly.entity_id
_entity_poly.type
_entity_poly.pdbx_seq_one_letter_code
_entity_poly.pdbx_strand_id
1 'polypeptide(L)'
;DTDLFSTVIYAQHYFGNNASEVLANARERRAHLYLLCDTDLPWQNEPLQRSKHSSQERAVLTTAFKTLLKEEGCCVEVVRGIGASRLANARAALKRHYPN
;
A
#
# COMPACT_ATOMS: atom_id res chain seq x y z
N ASP A 1 7.15 7.38 0.48
CA ASP A 1 7.83 6.42 -0.38
C ASP A 1 6.82 5.36 -0.80
N THR A 2 6.79 5.01 -2.09
CA THR A 2 5.81 4.10 -2.72
C THR A 2 6.48 3.36 -3.87
N ASP A 3 5.87 2.29 -4.39
CA ASP A 3 6.47 1.44 -5.42
C ASP A 3 5.63 1.36 -6.72
N LEU A 4 6.06 0.53 -7.67
CA LEU A 4 5.36 0.38 -8.95
C LEU A 4 4.01 -0.35 -8.83
N PHE A 5 3.80 -1.22 -7.85
CA PHE A 5 2.46 -1.79 -7.61
C PHE A 5 1.46 -0.70 -7.23
N SER A 6 1.89 0.31 -6.45
CA SER A 6 1.04 1.47 -6.18
C SER A 6 0.65 2.23 -7.45
N THR A 7 1.57 2.37 -8.41
CA THR A 7 1.30 2.99 -9.71
C THR A 7 0.27 2.19 -10.52
N VAL A 8 0.37 0.86 -10.55
CA VAL A 8 -0.62 -0.01 -11.21
C VAL A 8 -2.01 0.20 -10.62
N ILE A 9 -2.12 0.18 -9.29
CA ILE A 9 -3.41 0.35 -8.59
C ILE A 9 -4.01 1.73 -8.88
N TYR A 10 -3.21 2.79 -8.81
CA TYR A 10 -3.71 4.13 -9.09
C TYR A 10 -4.02 4.37 -10.57
N ALA A 11 -3.27 3.77 -11.49
CA ALA A 11 -3.58 3.83 -12.92
C ALA A 11 -4.93 3.17 -13.21
N GLN A 12 -5.20 2.02 -12.59
CA GLN A 12 -6.49 1.36 -12.70
C GLN A 12 -7.61 2.18 -12.05
N HIS A 13 -7.37 2.73 -10.85
CA HIS A 13 -8.39 3.47 -10.11
C HIS A 13 -8.80 4.78 -10.79
N TYR A 14 -7.83 5.55 -11.30
CA TYR A 14 -8.12 6.87 -11.88
C TYR A 14 -8.41 6.84 -13.38
N PHE A 15 -7.86 5.87 -14.12
CA PHE A 15 -7.94 5.85 -15.59
C PHE A 15 -8.52 4.56 -16.17
N GLY A 16 -8.86 3.57 -15.33
CA GLY A 16 -9.36 2.26 -15.80
C GLY A 16 -8.33 1.46 -16.60
N ASN A 17 -7.05 1.82 -16.52
CA ASN A 17 -5.97 1.20 -17.27
C ASN A 17 -5.20 0.20 -16.39
N ASN A 18 -5.12 -1.05 -16.85
CA ASN A 18 -4.42 -2.15 -16.17
C ASN A 18 -2.90 -1.95 -16.09
N ALA A 19 -2.33 -0.98 -16.81
CA ALA A 19 -0.92 -0.60 -16.80
C ALA A 19 0.04 -1.80 -16.90
N SER A 20 -0.20 -2.69 -17.86
CA SER A 20 0.48 -4.00 -17.99
C SER A 20 2.01 -3.90 -18.04
N GLU A 21 2.55 -2.89 -18.74
CA GLU A 21 3.99 -2.64 -18.77
C GLU A 21 4.54 -2.24 -17.40
N VAL A 22 3.81 -1.42 -16.64
CA VAL A 22 4.18 -1.04 -15.27
C VAL A 22 4.11 -2.24 -14.34
N LEU A 23 3.13 -3.13 -14.54
CA LEU A 23 3.00 -4.36 -13.76
C LEU A 23 4.20 -5.31 -13.99
N ALA A 24 4.66 -5.44 -15.23
CA ALA A 24 5.88 -6.22 -15.52
C ALA A 24 7.10 -5.64 -14.79
N ASN A 25 7.30 -4.33 -14.85
CA ASN A 25 8.38 -3.65 -14.11
C ASN A 25 8.22 -3.77 -12.58
N ALA A 26 6.99 -3.79 -12.07
CA ALA A 26 6.71 -3.96 -10.65
C ALA A 26 7.15 -5.34 -10.15
N ARG A 27 6.96 -6.39 -10.97
CA ARG A 27 7.41 -7.75 -10.67
C ARG A 27 8.93 -7.85 -10.62
N GLU A 28 9.63 -7.25 -11.57
CA GLU A 28 11.10 -7.24 -11.61
C GLU A 28 11.71 -6.51 -10.41
N ARG A 29 11.03 -5.47 -9.92
CA ARG A 29 11.48 -4.61 -8.81
C ARG A 29 10.78 -4.92 -7.50
N ARG A 30 10.20 -6.11 -7.39
CA ARG A 30 9.43 -6.54 -6.21
C ARG A 30 10.31 -6.46 -4.97
N ALA A 31 9.82 -5.77 -3.94
CA ALA A 31 10.49 -5.70 -2.66
C ALA A 31 10.45 -7.06 -1.94
N HIS A 32 11.47 -7.32 -1.11
CA HIS A 32 11.49 -8.51 -0.26
C HIS A 32 10.38 -8.50 0.81
N LEU A 33 9.98 -7.32 1.27
CA LEU A 33 8.90 -7.13 2.24
C LEU A 33 8.16 -5.82 1.97
N TYR A 34 6.83 -5.89 1.98
CA TYR A 34 5.94 -4.74 1.87
C TYR A 34 5.31 -4.42 3.23
N LEU A 35 5.51 -3.20 3.72
CA LEU A 35 4.82 -2.69 4.89
C LEU A 35 3.57 -1.90 4.46
N LEU A 36 2.42 -2.57 4.42
CA LEU A 36 1.16 -1.96 3.99
C LEU A 36 0.48 -1.28 5.19
N CYS A 37 0.45 0.06 5.20
CA CYS A 37 -0.23 0.81 6.24
C CYS A 37 -1.76 0.64 6.13
N ASP A 38 -2.41 0.29 7.24
CA ASP A 38 -3.88 0.18 7.27
C ASP A 38 -4.56 1.57 7.32
N THR A 39 -5.89 1.56 7.22
CA THR A 39 -6.71 2.80 7.18
C THR A 39 -7.16 3.28 8.56
N ASP A 40 -6.55 2.78 9.63
CA ASP A 40 -6.86 3.08 11.03
C ASP A 40 -6.53 4.52 11.46
N LEU A 41 -5.92 5.33 10.57
CA LEU A 41 -5.91 6.78 10.77
C LEU A 41 -7.24 7.43 10.39
N PRO A 42 -7.76 8.33 11.25
CA PRO A 42 -8.87 9.21 10.89
C PRO A 42 -8.59 9.89 9.55
N TRP A 43 -9.60 9.88 8.68
CA TRP A 43 -9.50 10.67 7.46
C TRP A 43 -9.51 12.15 7.80
N GLN A 44 -8.62 12.91 7.15
CA GLN A 44 -8.57 14.37 7.24
C GLN A 44 -8.65 14.93 5.84
N ASN A 45 -9.54 15.91 5.64
CA ASN A 45 -9.68 16.58 4.36
C ASN A 45 -8.46 17.49 4.16
N GLU A 46 -7.57 17.09 3.26
CA GLU A 46 -6.38 17.85 2.89
C GLU A 46 -6.67 18.59 1.57
N PRO A 47 -6.70 19.94 1.54
CA PRO A 47 -7.08 20.71 0.36
C PRO A 47 -6.22 20.46 -0.88
N LEU A 48 -4.97 20.03 -0.66
CA LEU A 48 -3.99 19.74 -1.71
C LEU A 48 -3.99 18.27 -2.16
N GLN A 49 -4.83 17.40 -1.57
CA GLN A 49 -4.95 16.04 -2.06
C GLN A 49 -5.61 16.02 -3.44
N ARG A 50 -5.07 15.18 -4.34
CA ARG A 50 -5.49 15.05 -5.73
C ARG A 50 -6.97 14.67 -5.90
N SER A 51 -7.62 14.20 -4.84
CA SER A 51 -9.01 13.79 -4.81
C SER A 51 -9.58 14.00 -3.41
N LYS A 52 -10.90 14.23 -3.33
CA LYS A 52 -11.65 14.22 -2.08
C LYS A 52 -11.90 12.77 -1.66
N HIS A 53 -10.85 12.05 -1.30
CA HIS A 53 -10.99 10.63 -0.96
C HIS A 53 -11.93 10.45 0.22
N SER A 54 -13.04 9.74 0.03
CA SER A 54 -13.91 9.35 1.14
C SER A 54 -13.27 8.20 1.95
N SER A 55 -13.77 7.96 3.16
CA SER A 55 -13.41 6.75 3.93
C SER A 55 -13.68 5.47 3.12
N GLN A 56 -14.73 5.46 2.30
CA GLN A 56 -15.10 4.34 1.45
C GLN A 56 -14.13 4.12 0.30
N GLU A 57 -13.68 5.18 -0.38
CA GLU A 57 -12.65 5.08 -1.42
C GLU A 57 -11.32 4.56 -0.86
N ARG A 58 -10.94 5.01 0.34
CA ARG A 58 -9.75 4.47 1.03
C ARG A 58 -9.88 2.97 1.30
N ALA A 59 -11.07 2.50 1.68
CA ALA A 59 -11.32 1.07 1.90
C ALA A 59 -11.23 0.26 0.60
N VAL A 60 -11.75 0.80 -0.51
CA VAL A 60 -11.63 0.19 -1.85
C VAL A 60 -10.17 0.09 -2.27
N LEU A 61 -9.40 1.18 -2.19
CA LEU A 61 -7.97 1.19 -2.53
C LEU A 61 -7.19 0.22 -1.64
N THR A 62 -7.46 0.20 -0.33
CA THR A 62 -6.83 -0.73 0.61
C THR A 62 -7.09 -2.18 0.23
N THR A 63 -8.31 -2.48 -0.22
CA THR A 63 -8.68 -3.80 -0.71
C THR A 63 -7.93 -4.14 -1.99
N ALA A 64 -7.83 -3.20 -2.94
CA ALA A 64 -7.07 -3.37 -4.17
C ALA A 64 -5.57 -3.65 -3.90
N PHE A 65 -4.95 -2.93 -2.96
CA PHE A 65 -3.58 -3.21 -2.52
C PHE A 65 -3.42 -4.62 -1.94
N LYS A 66 -4.30 -5.02 -1.03
CA LYS A 66 -4.25 -6.35 -0.41
C LYS A 66 -4.43 -7.46 -1.44
N THR A 67 -5.35 -7.29 -2.38
CA THR A 67 -5.62 -8.26 -3.45
C THR A 67 -4.44 -8.37 -4.39
N LEU A 68 -3.98 -7.27 -4.98
CA LEU A 68 -2.90 -7.29 -5.98
C LEU A 68 -1.60 -7.85 -5.39
N LEU A 69 -1.19 -7.37 -4.21
CA LEU A 69 0.05 -7.86 -3.59
C LEU A 69 -0.03 -9.36 -3.23
N LYS A 70 -1.21 -9.85 -2.86
CA LYS A 70 -1.44 -11.28 -2.62
C LYS A 70 -1.37 -12.09 -3.91
N GLU A 71 -2.04 -11.65 -4.97
CA GLU A 71 -2.03 -12.31 -6.29
C GLU A 71 -0.63 -12.36 -6.89
N GLU A 72 0.16 -11.30 -6.67
CA GLU A 72 1.55 -11.21 -7.09
C GLU A 72 2.51 -11.97 -6.16
N GLY A 73 2.01 -12.66 -5.12
CA GLY A 73 2.83 -13.46 -4.22
C GLY A 73 3.84 -12.65 -3.41
N CYS A 74 3.53 -11.39 -3.12
CA CYS A 74 4.40 -10.52 -2.32
C CYS A 74 4.33 -10.88 -0.83
N CYS A 75 5.46 -10.76 -0.14
CA CYS A 75 5.48 -10.82 1.31
C CYS A 75 4.98 -9.48 1.88
N VAL A 76 3.87 -9.51 2.64
CA VAL A 76 3.20 -8.29 3.13
C VAL A 76 2.96 -8.37 4.63
N GLU A 77 3.29 -7.28 5.32
CA GLU A 77 2.95 -7.03 6.72
C GLU A 77 2.02 -5.81 6.81
N VAL A 78 0.85 -5.99 7.43
CA VAL A 78 -0.08 -4.88 7.64
C VAL A 78 0.33 -4.10 8.88
N VAL A 79 0.60 -2.82 8.72
CA VAL A 79 1.06 -1.94 9.79
C VAL A 79 -0.09 -1.05 10.28
N ARG A 80 -0.43 -1.22 11.56
CA ARG A 80 -1.46 -0.46 12.29
C ARG A 80 -0.84 0.39 13.39
N GLY A 81 -1.62 1.29 13.98
CA GLY A 81 -1.26 2.18 15.08
C GLY A 81 -1.32 3.65 14.69
N ILE A 82 -1.20 4.51 15.69
CA ILE A 82 -1.18 5.97 15.54
C ILE A 82 0.10 6.53 16.16
N GLY A 83 0.75 7.47 15.47
CA GLY A 83 1.99 8.08 15.92
C GLY A 83 3.09 7.05 16.20
N ALA A 84 3.70 7.13 17.39
CA ALA A 84 4.82 6.27 17.79
C ALA A 84 4.47 4.76 17.78
N SER A 85 3.22 4.39 18.06
CA SER A 85 2.81 2.98 18.06
C SER A 85 2.86 2.37 16.65
N ARG A 86 2.55 3.15 15.61
CA ARG A 86 2.68 2.67 14.22
C ARG A 86 4.13 2.36 13.87
N LEU A 87 5.04 3.27 14.23
CA LEU A 87 6.47 3.07 14.00
C LEU A 87 7.00 1.84 14.74
N ALA A 88 6.58 1.65 16.00
CA ALA A 88 6.91 0.45 16.76
C ALA A 88 6.42 -0.83 16.08
N ASN A 89 5.18 -0.84 15.57
CA ASN A 89 4.60 -1.97 14.85
C ASN A 89 5.32 -2.26 13.53
N ALA A 90 5.70 -1.22 12.78
CA ALA A 90 6.53 -1.37 11.57
C ALA A 90 7.89 -2.00 11.89
N ARG A 91 8.58 -1.53 12.94
CA ARG A 91 9.86 -2.10 13.38
C ARG A 91 9.72 -3.54 13.86
N ALA A 92 8.64 -3.86 14.56
CA ALA A 92 8.35 -5.22 14.97
C ALA A 92 8.10 -6.14 13.76
N ALA A 93 7.42 -5.64 12.72
CA ALA A 93 7.27 -6.35 11.45
C ALA A 93 8.62 -6.62 10.81
N LEU A 94 9.49 -5.61 10.67
CA LEU A 94 10.83 -5.80 10.13
C LEU A 94 11.61 -6.88 10.89
N LYS A 95 11.60 -6.86 12.23
CA LYS A 95 12.31 -7.86 13.06
C LYS A 95 11.82 -9.30 12.86
N ARG A 96 10.55 -9.52 12.47
CA ARG A 96 10.03 -10.87 12.17
C ARG A 96 10.67 -11.48 10.92
N HIS A 97 11.05 -10.64 9.96
CA HIS A 97 11.60 -11.06 8.66
C HIS A 97 13.12 -10.89 8.59
N TYR A 98 13.67 -9.93 9.35
CA TYR A 98 15.09 -9.57 9.39
C TYR A 98 15.54 -9.43 10.85
N PRO A 99 15.79 -10.54 11.55
CA PRO A 99 16.15 -10.53 12.97
C PRO A 99 17.59 -10.08 13.26
N ASN A 100 18.45 -10.00 12.24
CA ASN A 100 19.88 -9.68 12.34
C ASN A 100 20.20 -8.27 11.84
#